data_AF-A0A067MW00-F1
#
_entry.id   AF-A0A067MW00-F1
#
_cell.length_a   1.000
_cell.length_b   1.000
_cell.length_c   1.000
_cell.angle_alpha   90.00
_cell.angle_beta   90.00
_cell.angle_gamma   90.00
#
_symmetry.space_group_name_H-M   'P 1'
#
loop_
_entity.id
_entity.type
_entity.pdbx_description
1 polymer ?
#
loop_
_entity_poly.entity_id
_entity_poly.type
_entity_poly.pdbx_seq_one_letter_code
_entity_poly.pdbx_strand_id
1 'polypeptide(L)'
;MCEFSPGWLVSKGKFHILNHIVEVVKRFGPGILVSADPFEKFHGVFRNSCIFSNRQAMSTDSSKYFVHLDCIKHIMSGGYWPDDSGVWVQAGKDLLQLFSENDFIRQRFGLNDKSDAPAGS
;
A
#
# COMPACT_ATOMS: atom_id res chain seq x y z
N MET A 1 -39.13 15.27 -13.88
CA MET A 1 -37.70 15.46 -14.24
C MET A 1 -37.08 16.28 -13.14
N CYS A 2 -36.00 15.82 -12.51
CA CYS A 2 -35.34 16.57 -11.44
C CYS A 2 -34.58 17.74 -12.07
N GLU A 3 -34.99 18.98 -11.79
CA GLU A 3 -34.28 20.20 -12.20
C GLU A 3 -32.96 20.30 -11.42
N PHE A 4 -31.83 20.06 -12.09
CA PHE A 4 -30.52 20.33 -11.52
C PHE A 4 -30.19 21.82 -11.68
N SER A 5 -30.19 22.56 -10.57
CA SER A 5 -29.74 23.96 -10.56
C SER A 5 -28.21 24.03 -10.70
N PRO A 6 -27.66 24.80 -11.67
CA PRO A 6 -26.22 24.89 -11.90
C PRO A 6 -25.43 25.44 -10.70
N GLY A 7 -26.08 26.17 -9.77
CA GLY A 7 -25.43 26.71 -8.57
C GLY A 7 -24.86 25.64 -7.62
N TRP A 8 -25.33 24.40 -7.72
CA TRP A 8 -24.78 23.26 -6.99
C TRP A 8 -23.30 23.00 -7.34
N LEU A 9 -22.92 23.15 -8.62
CA LEU A 9 -21.54 22.94 -9.09
C LEU A 9 -20.58 23.95 -8.48
N VAL A 10 -21.06 25.16 -8.18
CA VAL A 10 -20.22 26.24 -7.64
C VAL A 10 -20.16 26.17 -6.10
N SER A 11 -21.24 25.72 -5.45
CA SER A 11 -21.36 25.73 -3.98
C SER A 11 -20.68 24.56 -3.27
N LYS A 12 -20.47 23.41 -3.92
CA LYS A 12 -19.71 22.30 -3.32
C LYS A 12 -18.24 22.41 -3.70
N GLY A 13 -17.38 22.54 -2.68
CA GLY A 13 -15.93 22.63 -2.88
C GLY A 13 -15.32 21.48 -3.71
N LYS A 14 -15.93 20.28 -3.67
CA LYS A 14 -15.48 19.13 -4.50
C LYS A 14 -15.63 19.36 -6.01
N PHE A 15 -16.65 20.09 -6.45
CA PHE A 15 -16.84 20.40 -7.88
C PHE A 15 -15.96 21.56 -8.33
N HIS A 16 -15.64 22.50 -7.44
CA HIS A 16 -14.69 23.57 -7.75
C HIS A 16 -13.30 23.03 -8.13
N ILE A 17 -12.86 21.94 -7.51
CA ILE A 17 -11.58 21.27 -7.83
C ILE A 17 -11.55 20.77 -9.29
N LEU A 18 -12.70 20.39 -9.87
CA LEU A 18 -12.76 19.95 -11.27
C LEU A 18 -12.37 21.06 -12.25
N ASN A 19 -12.65 22.33 -11.91
CA ASN A 19 -12.24 23.46 -12.74
C ASN A 19 -10.70 23.61 -12.80
N HIS A 20 -10.01 23.18 -11.74
CA HIS A 20 -8.55 23.25 -11.62
C HIS A 20 -7.86 21.95 -12.03
N ILE A 21 -8.60 20.91 -12.43
CA ILE A 21 -8.03 19.57 -12.64
C ILE A 21 -6.95 19.56 -13.73
N VAL A 22 -7.09 20.40 -14.76
CA VAL A 22 -6.09 20.51 -15.83
C VAL A 22 -4.77 21.08 -15.30
N GLU A 23 -4.82 22.07 -14.41
CA GLU A 23 -3.64 22.66 -13.78
C GLU A 23 -2.99 21.68 -12.81
N VAL A 24 -3.80 20.97 -12.02
CA VAL A 24 -3.35 19.91 -11.10
C VAL A 24 -2.68 18.78 -11.87
N VAL A 25 -3.26 18.32 -12.98
CA VAL A 25 -2.67 17.25 -13.80
C VAL A 25 -1.36 17.69 -14.46
N LYS A 26 -1.28 18.94 -14.95
CA LYS A 26 -0.04 19.49 -15.51
C LYS A 26 1.08 19.59 -14.46
N ARG A 27 0.74 19.87 -13.19
CA ARG A 27 1.72 20.09 -12.12
C ARG A 27 2.13 18.81 -11.38
N PHE A 28 1.19 17.92 -11.12
CA PHE A 28 1.38 16.73 -10.27
C PHE A 28 1.28 15.41 -11.03
N GLY A 29 0.97 15.45 -12.33
CA GLY A 29 0.77 14.27 -13.15
C GLY A 29 -0.67 13.73 -13.06
N PRO A 30 -0.92 12.54 -13.62
CA PRO A 30 -2.26 11.97 -13.72
C PRO A 30 -3.01 11.94 -12.38
N GLY A 31 -4.28 12.36 -12.39
CA GLY A 31 -5.11 12.46 -11.17
C GLY A 31 -5.29 11.15 -10.40
N ILE A 32 -5.03 10.00 -11.04
CA ILE A 32 -4.98 8.68 -10.39
C ILE A 32 -3.95 8.64 -9.25
N LEU A 33 -2.81 9.34 -9.41
CA LEU A 33 -1.73 9.40 -8.42
C LEU A 33 -2.12 10.21 -7.17
N VAL A 34 -3.11 11.09 -7.31
CA VAL A 34 -3.64 11.96 -6.24
C VAL A 34 -5.02 11.49 -5.78
N SER A 35 -5.49 10.35 -6.30
CA SER A 35 -6.77 9.77 -5.89
C SER A 35 -6.69 9.31 -4.43
N ALA A 36 -7.74 9.58 -3.66
CA ALA A 36 -7.88 9.05 -2.31
C ALA A 36 -8.24 7.54 -2.31
N ASP A 37 -8.66 6.99 -3.44
CA ASP A 37 -9.18 5.61 -3.55
C ASP A 37 -8.17 4.54 -3.08
N PRO A 38 -6.86 4.59 -3.41
CA PRO A 38 -5.89 3.64 -2.85
C PRO A 38 -5.74 3.76 -1.33
N PHE A 39 -5.81 4.99 -0.80
CA PHE A 39 -5.74 5.22 0.65
C PHE A 39 -6.98 4.68 1.36
N GLU A 40 -8.17 4.92 0.79
CA GLU A 40 -9.43 4.42 1.34
C GLU A 40 -9.49 2.89 1.34
N LYS A 41 -9.03 2.25 0.28
CA LYS A 41 -8.90 0.78 0.20
C LYS A 41 -7.96 0.23 1.27
N PHE A 42 -6.92 0.97 1.62
CA PHE A 42 -5.96 0.56 2.65
C PHE A 42 -6.49 0.69 4.09
N HIS A 43 -7.53 1.49 4.33
CA HIS A 43 -8.09 1.70 5.68
C HIS A 43 -8.51 0.39 6.37
N GLY A 44 -8.93 -0.64 5.62
CA GLY A 44 -9.25 -1.96 6.19
C GLY A 44 -8.02 -2.64 6.80
N VAL A 45 -6.88 -2.60 6.12
CA VAL A 45 -5.61 -3.16 6.60
C VAL A 45 -5.11 -2.40 7.82
N PHE A 46 -5.17 -1.07 7.76
CA PHE A 46 -4.82 -0.22 8.90
C PHE A 46 -5.70 -0.53 10.11
N ARG A 47 -7.01 -0.63 9.94
CA ARG A 47 -7.94 -0.96 11.02
C ARG A 47 -7.64 -2.32 11.65
N ASN A 48 -7.23 -3.31 10.84
CA ASN A 48 -6.85 -4.63 11.35
C ASN A 48 -5.65 -4.55 12.31
N SER A 49 -4.66 -3.69 12.01
CA SER A 49 -3.53 -3.45 12.92
C SER A 49 -3.97 -2.86 14.27
N CYS A 50 -5.04 -2.09 14.30
CA CYS A 50 -5.55 -1.45 15.51
C CYS A 50 -6.43 -2.36 16.37
N ILE A 51 -7.07 -3.39 15.79
CA ILE A 51 -7.97 -4.29 16.53
C ILE A 51 -7.21 -5.06 17.62
N PHE A 52 -5.98 -5.47 17.32
CA PHE A 52 -5.15 -6.29 18.21
C PHE A 52 -4.16 -5.47 19.06
N SER A 53 -4.21 -4.14 19.00
CA SER A 53 -3.39 -3.26 19.84
C SER A 53 -4.07 -3.03 21.20
N ASN A 54 -3.26 -2.89 22.27
CA ASN A 54 -3.73 -2.47 23.59
C ASN A 54 -4.19 -0.99 23.63
N ARG A 55 -4.16 -0.29 22.48
CA ARG A 55 -4.66 1.07 22.22
C ARG A 55 -4.01 2.20 23.05
N GLN A 56 -3.00 1.89 23.86
CA GLN A 56 -2.22 2.88 24.62
C GLN A 56 -1.36 3.77 23.70
N ALA A 57 -0.85 3.21 22.60
CA ALA A 57 -0.03 3.91 21.61
C ALA A 57 -0.30 3.35 20.20
N MET A 58 -1.55 3.50 19.73
CA MET A 58 -2.05 2.87 18.49
C MET A 58 -1.21 3.20 17.24
N SER A 59 -0.68 4.42 17.12
CA SER A 59 0.18 4.80 16.00
C SER A 59 1.51 4.02 16.00
N THR A 60 2.13 3.90 17.17
CA THR A 60 3.37 3.13 17.35
C THR A 60 3.14 1.64 17.12
N ASP A 61 2.06 1.10 17.64
CA ASP A 61 1.71 -0.32 17.48
C ASP A 61 1.43 -0.68 16.02
N SER A 62 0.68 0.18 15.32
CA SER A 62 0.43 0.04 13.89
C SER A 62 1.72 0.15 13.08
N SER A 63 2.59 1.11 13.42
CA SER A 63 3.89 1.26 12.78
C SER A 63 4.75 0.00 12.95
N LYS A 64 4.82 -0.57 14.16
CA LYS A 64 5.52 -1.83 14.42
C LYS A 64 4.91 -2.97 13.61
N TYR A 65 3.59 -3.09 13.56
CA TYR A 65 2.91 -4.11 12.76
C TYR A 65 3.33 -4.07 11.28
N PHE A 66 3.37 -2.88 10.67
CA PHE A 66 3.81 -2.74 9.28
C PHE A 66 5.31 -3.02 9.09
N VAL A 67 6.17 -2.58 10.03
CA VAL A 67 7.59 -2.93 10.01
C VAL A 67 7.78 -4.45 10.05
N HIS A 68 7.04 -5.16 10.89
CA HIS A 68 7.11 -6.63 10.94
C HIS A 68 6.66 -7.26 9.62
N LEU A 69 5.58 -6.76 8.99
CA LEU A 69 5.14 -7.24 7.69
C LEU A 69 6.21 -7.05 6.61
N ASP A 70 6.87 -5.90 6.60
CA ASP A 70 7.91 -5.62 5.61
C ASP A 70 9.19 -6.43 5.87
N CYS A 71 9.57 -6.65 7.14
CA CYS A 71 10.63 -7.59 7.49
C CYS A 71 10.31 -9.01 7.00
N ILE A 72 9.08 -9.47 7.18
CA ILE A 72 8.64 -10.79 6.72
C ILE A 72 8.78 -10.89 5.19
N LYS A 73 8.30 -9.89 4.43
CA LYS A 73 8.46 -9.86 2.96
C LYS A 73 9.93 -9.86 2.54
N HIS A 74 10.78 -9.10 3.23
CA HIS A 74 12.23 -9.06 2.98
C HIS A 74 12.87 -10.44 3.17
N ILE A 75 12.55 -11.11 4.28
CA ILE A 75 13.05 -12.46 4.58
C ILE A 75 12.56 -13.47 3.51
N MET A 76 11.26 -13.44 3.19
CA MET A 76 10.63 -14.38 2.26
C MET A 76 11.08 -14.18 0.81
N SER A 77 11.47 -12.96 0.43
CA SER A 77 12.03 -12.66 -0.90
C SER A 77 13.52 -13.00 -1.03
N GLY A 78 14.16 -13.50 0.03
CA GLY A 78 15.59 -13.80 0.03
C GLY A 78 16.47 -12.59 0.28
N GLY A 79 15.95 -11.54 0.91
CA GLY A 79 16.73 -10.43 1.41
C GLY A 79 17.74 -10.86 2.48
N TYR A 80 18.83 -10.10 2.60
CA TYR A 80 19.85 -10.30 3.62
C TYR A 80 19.68 -9.29 4.76
N TRP A 81 20.01 -9.67 5.98
CA TRP A 81 20.03 -8.78 7.14
C TRP A 81 21.24 -9.10 8.03
N PRO A 82 21.76 -8.13 8.80
CA PRO A 82 22.84 -8.40 9.74
C PRO A 82 22.32 -9.18 10.94
N ASP A 83 23.07 -10.21 11.34
CA ASP A 83 22.95 -10.89 12.63
C ASP A 83 23.58 -10.04 13.75
N ASP A 84 23.38 -10.42 15.02
CA ASP A 84 23.95 -9.74 16.20
C ASP A 84 25.49 -9.68 16.16
N SER A 85 26.11 -10.61 15.42
CA SER A 85 27.54 -10.65 15.12
C SER A 85 28.01 -9.70 14.02
N GLY A 86 27.09 -8.98 13.35
CA GLY A 86 27.36 -8.10 12.21
C GLY A 86 27.53 -8.85 10.88
N VAL A 87 27.34 -10.17 10.87
CA VAL A 87 27.40 -10.99 9.66
C VAL A 87 26.08 -10.90 8.90
N TRP A 88 26.14 -10.68 7.59
CA TRP A 88 24.96 -10.71 6.74
C TRP A 88 24.46 -12.14 6.56
N VAL A 89 23.25 -12.40 7.03
CA VAL A 89 22.57 -13.68 6.95
C VAL A 89 21.34 -13.59 6.06
N GLN A 90 20.91 -14.73 5.55
CA GLN A 90 19.73 -14.90 4.71
C GLN A 90 18.83 -15.98 5.31
N ALA A 91 17.56 -16.01 4.89
CA ALA A 91 16.66 -17.11 5.24
C ALA A 91 17.22 -18.46 4.77
N GLY A 92 16.91 -19.53 5.49
CA GLY A 92 17.34 -20.88 5.14
C GLY A 92 16.83 -21.32 3.76
N LYS A 93 17.60 -22.19 3.10
CA LYS A 93 17.31 -22.67 1.73
C LYS A 93 15.93 -23.30 1.60
N ASP A 94 15.51 -24.09 2.60
CA ASP A 94 14.20 -24.75 2.60
C ASP A 94 13.05 -23.75 2.64
N LEU A 95 13.20 -22.65 3.40
CA LEU A 95 12.22 -21.58 3.45
C LEU A 95 12.18 -20.87 2.09
N LEU A 96 13.33 -20.48 1.54
CA LEU A 96 13.38 -19.83 0.22
C LEU A 96 12.78 -20.71 -0.88
N GLN A 97 13.04 -22.01 -0.84
CA GLN A 97 12.50 -22.98 -1.77
C GLN A 97 10.96 -23.08 -1.64
N LEU A 98 10.45 -23.26 -0.42
CA LEU A 98 9.01 -23.30 -0.15
C LEU A 98 8.29 -22.05 -0.68
N PHE A 99 8.88 -20.87 -0.50
CA PHE A 99 8.31 -19.62 -0.99
C PHE A 99 8.44 -19.48 -2.51
N SER A 100 9.52 -19.97 -3.11
CA SER A 100 9.69 -19.96 -4.57
C SER A 100 8.73 -20.90 -5.29
N GLU A 101 8.37 -22.03 -4.67
CA GLU A 101 7.49 -23.05 -5.25
C GLU A 101 6.00 -22.75 -5.04
N ASN A 102 5.67 -21.87 -4.09
CA ASN A 102 4.28 -21.61 -3.71
C ASN A 102 3.78 -20.23 -4.17
N ASP A 103 3.27 -20.18 -5.40
CA ASP A 103 2.70 -18.98 -6.01
C ASP A 103 1.57 -18.36 -5.19
N PHE A 104 0.76 -19.18 -4.51
CA PHE A 104 -0.32 -18.68 -3.66
C PHE A 104 0.22 -17.79 -2.54
N ILE A 105 1.31 -18.23 -1.90
CA ILE A 105 1.93 -17.46 -0.82
C ILE A 105 2.59 -16.20 -1.38
N ARG A 106 3.31 -16.29 -2.51
CA ARG A 106 3.95 -15.14 -3.17
C ARG A 106 2.94 -14.05 -3.53
N GLN A 107 1.79 -14.43 -4.10
CA GLN A 107 0.71 -13.50 -4.44
C GLN A 107 0.13 -12.80 -3.21
N ARG A 108 -0.06 -13.53 -2.09
CA ARG A 108 -0.59 -12.96 -0.86
C ARG A 108 0.35 -11.94 -0.20
N PHE A 109 1.65 -12.11 -0.38
CA PHE A 109 2.67 -11.17 0.09
C PHE A 109 3.05 -10.08 -0.93
N GLY A 110 2.48 -10.13 -2.14
CA GLY A 110 2.75 -9.17 -3.22
C GLY A 110 4.14 -9.33 -3.84
N LEU A 111 4.73 -10.53 -3.77
CA LEU A 111 6.07 -10.87 -4.28
C LEU A 111 6.02 -11.52 -5.67
N ASN A 112 5.08 -11.08 -6.50
CA ASN A 112 4.90 -11.60 -7.85
C ASN A 112 6.08 -11.19 -8.74
N ASP A 113 6.47 -12.07 -9.66
CA ASP A 113 7.47 -11.75 -10.66
C ASP A 113 6.96 -10.61 -11.56
N LYS A 114 7.88 -9.72 -11.96
CA LYS A 114 7.58 -8.51 -12.74
C LYS A 114 6.93 -8.80 -14.11
N SER A 115 6.76 -10.06 -14.52
CA SER A 115 6.03 -10.45 -15.73
C SER A 115 4.53 -10.14 -15.66
N ASP A 116 3.97 -10.01 -14.47
CA ASP A 116 2.52 -9.91 -14.27
C ASP A 116 2.04 -8.50 -13.91
N ALA A 117 2.95 -7.52 -13.90
CA ALA A 117 2.56 -6.12 -13.79
C ALA A 117 1.98 -5.69 -15.15
N PRO A 118 0.71 -5.24 -15.25
CA PRO A 118 0.30 -4.50 -16.43
C PRO A 118 1.24 -3.31 -16.55
N ALA A 119 1.91 -3.20 -17.69
CA ALA A 119 2.69 -2.02 -18.04
C ALA A 119 1.83 -0.79 -17.72
N GLY A 120 2.41 0.12 -16.92
CA GLY A 120 1.71 1.28 -16.36
C GLY A 120 0.72 1.89 -17.35
N SER A 121 -0.53 1.98 -16.92
CA SER A 121 -1.62 2.69 -17.61
C SER A 121 -1.97 3.93 -16.79
#